data_AF-A0AAD5CCX8-F1
#
_entry.id   AF-A0AAD5CCX8-F1
#
_cell.length_a   1.000
_cell.length_b   1.000
_cell.length_c   1.000
_cell.angle_alpha   90.00
_cell.angle_beta   90.00
_cell.angle_gamma   90.00
#
_symmetry.space_group_name_H-M   'P 1'
#
loop_
_entity.id
_entity.type
_entity.pdbx_description
1 polymer ?
#
loop_
_entity_poly.entity_id
_entity_poly.type
_entity_poly.pdbx_seq_one_letter_code
_entity_poly.pdbx_strand_id
1 'polypeptide(L)' 'MKLDDWSEKAIRRKTIGSGRMRNLRNVPCRFKSSFREGTQAAPQNKTAAGSAKASDQN' A
#
# COMPACT_ATOMS: atom_id res chain seq x y z
N MET A 1 2.76 15.61 23.66
CA MET A 1 2.54 14.60 24.72
C MET A 1 3.88 14.33 25.37
N LYS A 2 3.98 14.36 26.70
CA LYS A 2 5.16 13.81 27.38
C LYS A 2 5.07 12.29 27.32
N LEU A 3 6.11 11.70 26.75
CA LEU A 3 6.39 10.29 26.80
C LEU A 3 7.51 10.11 27.80
N ASP A 4 7.30 9.15 28.65
CA ASP A 4 8.14 8.82 29.78
C ASP A 4 9.05 7.68 29.34
N ASP A 5 10.35 7.95 29.20
CA ASP A 5 11.33 6.99 28.67
C ASP A 5 11.54 5.76 29.57
N TRP A 6 11.00 5.81 30.79
CA TRP A 6 11.03 4.72 31.76
C TRP A 6 10.00 3.61 31.48
N SER A 7 9.03 3.80 30.57
CA SER A 7 8.05 2.76 30.23
C SER A 7 7.82 2.59 28.73
N GLU A 8 8.46 1.57 28.16
CA GLU A 8 8.29 1.18 26.76
C GLU A 8 6.82 0.85 26.40
N LYS A 9 6.05 0.31 27.36
CA LYS A 9 4.62 0.02 27.17
C LYS A 9 3.79 1.30 27.04
N ALA A 10 4.11 2.33 27.83
CA ALA A 10 3.47 3.63 27.71
C ALA A 10 3.80 4.29 26.37
N ILE A 11 5.04 4.10 25.90
CA ILE A 11 5.49 4.53 24.57
C ILE A 11 4.66 3.85 23.48
N ARG A 12 4.66 2.52 23.42
CA ARG A 12 3.93 1.75 22.39
C ARG A 12 2.44 2.07 22.29
N ARG A 13 1.76 2.40 23.40
CA ARG A 13 0.34 2.76 23.39
C ARG A 13 0.05 4.14 22.84
N LYS A 14 0.99 5.08 23.00
CA LYS A 14 0.86 6.46 22.52
C LYS A 14 1.41 6.63 21.10
N THR A 15 2.30 5.75 20.63
CA THR A 15 2.89 5.81 19.29
C THR A 15 1.82 5.82 18.19
N ILE A 16 2.05 6.65 17.18
CA ILE A 16 1.23 6.70 15.95
C ILE A 16 1.25 5.31 15.31
N GLY A 17 0.09 4.71 15.10
CA GLY A 17 0.03 3.29 14.72
C GLY A 17 -1.15 2.58 15.36
N SER A 18 -1.41 2.88 16.63
CA SER A 18 -2.36 2.13 17.47
C SER A 18 -3.83 2.57 17.33
N GLY A 19 -4.21 3.23 16.23
CA GLY A 19 -5.55 3.81 16.08
C GLY A 19 -6.04 3.83 14.63
N ARG A 20 -7.10 4.59 14.36
CA ARG A 20 -7.78 4.56 13.05
C ARG A 20 -6.91 5.02 11.86
N MET A 21 -5.84 5.78 12.11
CA MET A 21 -4.86 6.29 11.13
C MET A 21 -5.49 6.71 9.78
N ARG A 22 -6.64 7.40 9.82
CA ARG A 22 -7.50 7.58 8.62
C ARG A 22 -6.74 8.19 7.44
N ASN A 23 -5.85 9.15 7.71
CA ASN A 23 -5.06 9.80 6.68
C ASN A 23 -3.82 8.96 6.33
N LEU A 24 -3.02 8.58 7.34
CA LEU A 24 -1.75 7.87 7.15
C LEU A 24 -1.91 6.48 6.54
N ARG A 25 -3.04 5.81 6.73
CA ARG A 25 -3.28 4.46 6.18
C ARG A 25 -3.30 4.43 4.65
N ASN A 26 -3.74 5.52 4.02
CA ASN A 26 -3.82 5.63 2.56
C ASN A 26 -2.54 6.19 1.94
N VAL A 27 -1.67 6.84 2.74
CA VAL A 27 -0.45 7.51 2.26
C VAL A 27 0.54 6.52 1.63
N PRO A 28 0.87 5.34 2.21
CA PRO A 28 1.77 4.39 1.57
C PRO A 28 1.27 3.89 0.22
N CYS A 29 -0.04 3.65 0.10
CA CYS A 29 -0.65 3.25 -1.18
C CYS A 29 -0.53 4.37 -2.23
N ARG A 30 -0.82 5.61 -1.84
CA ARG A 30 -0.69 6.79 -2.72
C ARG A 30 0.77 7.08 -3.08
N PHE A 31 1.71 6.86 -2.16
CA PHE A 31 3.14 7.03 -2.40
C PHE A 31 3.63 6.07 -3.49
N LYS A 32 3.21 4.80 -3.44
CA LYS A 32 3.51 3.81 -4.49
C LYS A 32 2.91 4.18 -5.84
N SER A 33 1.77 4.87 -5.85
CA SER A 33 1.16 5.42 -7.07
C SER A 33 1.59 6.86 -7.38
N SER A 34 2.68 7.35 -6.78
CA SER A 34 3.26 8.68 -7.00
C SER A 34 2.26 9.83 -6.82
N PHE A 35 1.28 9.67 -5.93
CA PHE A 35 0.22 10.64 -5.65
C PHE A 35 -0.59 11.09 -6.87
N ARG A 36 -0.72 10.25 -7.91
CA ARG A 36 -1.56 10.54 -9.08
C ARG A 36 -3.00 10.86 -8.67
N GLU A 37 -3.51 11.99 -9.18
CA GLU A 37 -4.91 12.41 -9.05
C GLU A 37 -5.54 12.55 -10.44
N GLY A 38 -6.87 12.41 -10.54
CA GLY A 38 -7.61 12.64 -11.80
C GLY A 38 -7.40 11.62 -12.92
N THR A 39 -6.62 10.54 -12.70
CA THR A 39 -6.47 9.45 -13.68
C THR A 39 -7.59 8.44 -13.50
N GLN A 40 -8.43 8.24 -14.53
CA GLN A 40 -9.34 7.10 -14.58
C GLN A 40 -8.61 5.90 -15.17
N ALA A 41 -8.77 4.73 -14.54
CA ALA A 41 -8.23 3.49 -15.07
C ALA A 41 -8.91 3.20 -16.42
N ALA A 42 -8.12 3.00 -17.48
CA ALA A 42 -8.67 2.59 -18.76
C ALA A 42 -9.40 1.25 -18.60
N PRO A 43 -10.59 1.07 -19.20
CA PRO A 43 -11.30 -0.20 -19.14
C PRO A 43 -10.43 -1.29 -19.73
N GLN A 44 -10.15 -2.33 -18.93
CA GLN A 44 -9.44 -3.52 -19.37
C GLN A 44 -10.39 -4.33 -20.24
N ASN A 45 -10.27 -4.22 -21.57
CA ASN A 45 -10.92 -5.16 -22.48
C ASN A 45 -10.38 -6.56 -22.15
N LYS A 46 -11.26 -7.47 -21.73
CA LYS A 46 -10.91 -8.86 -21.38
C LYS A 46 -10.52 -9.64 -22.64
N THR A 47 -9.36 -9.36 -23.22
CA THR A 47 -8.78 -10.15 -24.29
C THR A 47 -7.26 -10.11 -24.17
N ALA A 48 -6.71 -11.10 -23.46
CA ALA A 48 -5.50 -11.84 -23.81
C ALA A 48 -5.00 -12.65 -22.60
N ALA A 49 -5.80 -13.64 -22.19
CA ALA A 49 -5.19 -14.87 -21.72
C ALA A 49 -4.77 -15.63 -22.99
N GLY A 50 -3.46 -15.70 -23.28
CA GLY A 50 -2.93 -16.57 -24.34
C GLY A 50 -1.77 -16.00 -25.12
N SER A 51 -0.54 -16.32 -24.69
CA SER A 51 0.51 -16.85 -25.58
C SER A 51 1.79 -17.15 -24.77
N ALA A 52 1.81 -18.24 -24.01
CA ALA A 52 3.07 -18.93 -23.74
C ALA A 52 3.21 -19.95 -24.87
N LYS A 53 4.07 -19.67 -25.86
CA LYS A 53 4.41 -20.68 -26.87
C LYS A 53 5.19 -21.79 -26.18
N ALA A 54 4.64 -22.99 -26.19
CA ALA A 54 5.42 -24.21 -26.04
C ALA A 54 6.30 -24.33 -27.29
N SER A 55 7.61 -24.32 -27.09
CA SER A 55 8.57 -24.81 -28.08
C SER A 55 9.15 -26.09 -27.52
N ASP A 56 8.60 -27.23 -27.95
CA ASP A 56 9.32 -28.50 -27.94
C ASP A 56 10.55 -28.32 -28.83
N GLN A 57 11.73 -28.58 -28.27
CA GLN A 57 12.96 -28.75 -29.03
C GLN A 57 13.49 -30.17 -28.81
N ASN A 58 13.67 -30.83 -29.96
CA ASN A 58 14.37 -32.08 -30.26
C ASN A 58 13.65 -33.40 -29.93
#